data_AF-A0AAV2HPZ0-F1
#
_entry.id   AF-A0AAV2HPZ0-F1
#
_cell.length_a   1.000
_cell.length_b   1.000
_cell.length_c   1.000
_cell.angle_alpha   90.00
_cell.angle_beta   90.00
_cell.angle_gamma   90.00
#
_symmetry.space_group_name_H-M   'P 1'
#
loop_
_entity.id
_entity.type
_entity.pdbx_description
1 polymer ?
#
loop_
_entity_poly.entity_id
_entity_poly.type
_entity_poly.pdbx_seq_one_letter_code
_entity_poly.pdbx_strand_id
1 'polypeptide(L)'
;WLSTGKEATELSQLWANEQPNESPNNDCAFVYMSEVYTDYCGDSKYTLCMEIELATSTAVTTTSDLTGPCQWKESIYVEGSCFLYYNTTQKTYAKAKLYCENLGGVLASVNLTKQVKDGLSSLLSGSETWIGADNKTGTWTWLSTGQKAT
;
A
#
# COMPACT_ATOMS: atom_id res chain seq x y z
N TRP A 1 6.64 0.53 35.05
CA TRP A 1 7.37 1.07 33.89
C TRP A 1 8.06 -0.07 33.18
N LEU A 2 7.40 -0.63 32.17
CA LEU A 2 8.00 -1.31 31.02
C LEU A 2 6.95 -1.20 29.91
N SER A 3 7.07 -0.13 29.12
CA SER A 3 6.35 0.08 27.88
C SER A 3 6.99 -0.77 26.79
N THR A 4 6.23 -1.60 26.09
CA THR A 4 6.34 -1.92 24.64
C THR A 4 5.46 -3.13 24.31
N GLY A 5 4.15 -2.95 24.48
CA GLY A 5 3.18 -3.66 23.66
C GLY A 5 2.54 -2.60 22.78
N LYS A 6 3.13 -2.30 21.62
CA LYS A 6 2.29 -1.81 20.52
C LYS A 6 1.44 -3.03 20.17
N GLU A 7 0.29 -3.16 20.83
CA GLU A 7 -0.71 -4.15 20.45
C GLU A 7 -0.91 -3.98 18.95
N ALA A 8 -0.58 -5.03 18.21
CA ALA A 8 -0.91 -5.11 16.81
C ALA A 8 -2.44 -4.99 16.77
N THR A 9 -2.94 -3.85 16.34
CA THR A 9 -4.36 -3.67 16.06
C THR A 9 -4.76 -4.85 15.20
N GLU A 10 -5.67 -5.71 15.69
CA GLU A 10 -6.13 -6.87 14.93
C GLU A 10 -6.55 -6.40 13.53
N LEU A 11 -5.91 -6.97 12.52
CA LEU A 11 -6.02 -6.59 11.12
C LEU A 11 -7.44 -6.86 10.55
N SER A 12 -8.34 -7.48 11.34
CA SER A 12 -9.80 -7.48 11.15
C SER A 12 -10.41 -6.06 11.07
N GLN A 13 -9.69 -5.02 11.50
CA GLN A 13 -10.09 -3.61 11.37
C GLN A 13 -9.63 -2.92 10.05
N LEU A 14 -8.88 -3.63 9.21
CA LEU A 14 -8.42 -3.11 7.91
C LEU A 14 -9.48 -3.28 6.82
N TRP A 15 -10.06 -4.46 6.81
CA TRP A 15 -11.05 -4.90 5.84
C TRP A 15 -12.38 -4.18 6.07
N ALA A 16 -13.07 -3.82 4.99
CA ALA A 16 -14.47 -3.44 5.07
C ALA A 16 -15.29 -4.58 5.70
N ASN A 17 -16.47 -4.27 6.21
CA ASN A 17 -17.36 -5.31 6.74
C ASN A 17 -17.52 -6.46 5.72
N GLU A 18 -17.40 -7.71 6.20
CA GLU A 18 -17.50 -8.94 5.39
C GLU A 18 -16.36 -9.13 4.36
N GLN A 19 -15.24 -8.43 4.53
CA GLN A 19 -14.02 -8.64 3.76
C GLN A 19 -12.93 -9.36 4.59
N PRO A 20 -12.01 -10.10 3.95
CA PRO A 20 -11.99 -10.45 2.53
C PRO A 20 -13.17 -11.36 2.17
N ASN A 21 -13.88 -11.02 1.09
CA ASN A 21 -15.01 -11.85 0.67
C ASN A 21 -14.50 -13.19 0.09
N GLU A 22 -15.22 -14.28 0.33
CA GLU A 22 -14.86 -15.63 -0.17
C GLU A 22 -15.20 -15.82 -1.66
N SER A 23 -15.42 -14.74 -2.42
CA SER A 23 -15.75 -14.89 -3.83
C SER A 23 -14.56 -15.47 -4.59
N PRO A 24 -14.79 -16.51 -5.41
CA PRO A 24 -13.71 -17.13 -6.17
C PRO A 24 -13.05 -16.09 -7.10
N ASN A 25 -11.71 -16.03 -7.05
CA ASN A 25 -10.83 -15.13 -7.82
C ASN A 25 -10.72 -13.67 -7.33
N ASN A 26 -11.35 -13.30 -6.21
CA ASN A 26 -11.14 -11.99 -5.58
C ASN A 26 -9.86 -11.99 -4.73
N ASP A 27 -8.73 -12.17 -5.40
CA ASP A 27 -7.43 -12.40 -4.76
C ASP A 27 -6.57 -11.14 -4.65
N CYS A 28 -7.10 -9.97 -5.03
CA CYS A 28 -6.34 -8.72 -5.06
C CYS A 28 -7.03 -7.63 -4.24
N ALA A 29 -6.29 -6.97 -3.36
CA ALA A 29 -6.83 -5.96 -2.47
C ALA A 29 -6.77 -4.55 -3.07
N PHE A 30 -7.83 -3.77 -2.87
CA PHE A 30 -7.89 -2.35 -3.20
C PHE A 30 -8.46 -1.56 -2.02
N VAL A 31 -8.19 -0.26 -2.00
CA VAL A 31 -8.79 0.68 -1.06
C VAL A 31 -9.88 1.50 -1.75
N TYR A 32 -10.98 1.72 -1.04
CA TYR A 32 -12.08 2.61 -1.42
C TYR A 32 -12.65 3.23 -0.15
N MET A 33 -12.88 4.55 -0.16
CA MET A 33 -13.37 5.29 1.02
C MET A 33 -12.61 5.01 2.35
N SER A 34 -11.31 4.73 2.28
CA SER A 34 -10.42 4.38 3.42
C SER A 34 -10.62 3.00 4.04
N GLU A 35 -11.38 2.13 3.36
CA GLU A 35 -11.58 0.73 3.72
C GLU A 35 -10.96 -0.17 2.65
N VAL A 36 -10.54 -1.37 3.07
CA VAL A 36 -9.93 -2.35 2.17
C VAL A 36 -10.96 -3.37 1.70
N TYR A 37 -10.97 -3.62 0.40
CA TYR A 37 -11.85 -4.54 -0.30
C TYR A 37 -11.03 -5.51 -1.14
N THR A 38 -11.64 -6.61 -1.58
CA THR A 38 -11.05 -7.57 -2.51
C THR A 38 -11.79 -7.57 -3.83
N ASP A 39 -11.06 -7.78 -4.93
CA ASP A 39 -11.64 -7.84 -6.27
C ASP A 39 -10.82 -8.72 -7.21
N TYR A 40 -11.38 -8.97 -8.40
CA TYR A 40 -10.71 -9.71 -9.45
C TYR A 40 -9.46 -8.97 -9.91
N CYS A 41 -8.31 -9.65 -9.85
CA CYS A 41 -7.00 -9.08 -10.18
C CYS A 41 -6.89 -8.53 -11.62
N GLY A 42 -7.79 -8.94 -12.52
CA GLY A 42 -7.85 -8.46 -13.90
C GLY A 42 -8.58 -7.13 -14.07
N ASP A 43 -9.28 -6.63 -13.05
CA ASP A 43 -9.96 -5.34 -13.11
C ASP A 43 -9.00 -4.16 -13.09
N SER A 44 -9.46 -3.03 -13.62
CA SER A 44 -8.64 -1.84 -13.75
C SER A 44 -8.97 -0.84 -12.65
N LYS A 45 -7.98 -0.50 -11.82
CA LYS A 45 -8.09 0.50 -10.74
C LYS A 45 -6.86 1.41 -10.75
N TYR A 46 -6.89 2.52 -10.01
CA TYR A 46 -5.71 3.36 -9.87
C TYR A 46 -4.64 2.66 -9.04
N THR A 47 -3.45 3.28 -8.92
CA THR A 47 -2.28 2.63 -8.31
C THR A 47 -1.74 3.47 -7.17
N LEU A 48 -1.57 2.86 -6.00
CA LEU A 48 -0.84 3.45 -4.88
C LEU A 48 0.47 2.70 -4.66
N CYS A 49 1.58 3.38 -4.87
CA CYS A 49 2.92 2.84 -4.63
C CYS A 49 3.46 3.30 -3.28
N MET A 50 4.33 2.48 -2.70
CA MET A 50 5.12 2.78 -1.51
C MET A 50 6.60 2.58 -1.83
N GLU A 51 7.46 3.47 -1.37
CA GLU A 51 8.92 3.27 -1.42
C GLU A 51 9.32 2.13 -0.48
N ILE A 52 10.18 1.21 -0.93
CA ILE A 52 10.76 0.20 -0.04
C ILE A 52 11.98 0.85 0.62
N GLU A 53 12.03 0.85 1.96
CA GLU A 53 13.29 1.07 2.66
C GLU A 53 14.22 -0.12 2.35
N LEU A 54 15.12 0.05 1.39
CA LEU A 54 16.14 -0.94 1.11
C LEU A 54 16.97 -1.15 2.38
N ALA A 55 16.92 -2.36 2.94
CA ALA A 55 17.77 -2.75 4.04
C ALA A 55 19.23 -2.56 3.60
N THR A 56 19.87 -1.52 4.14
CA THR A 56 21.29 -1.19 3.96
C THR A 56 21.75 -0.96 2.51
N SER A 57 21.61 0.27 2.03
CA SER A 57 22.58 0.80 1.05
C SER A 57 23.41 1.87 1.73
N THR A 58 24.65 1.51 2.08
CA THR A 58 25.70 2.45 2.50
C THR A 58 25.91 3.51 1.42
N ALA A 59 25.52 4.75 1.75
CA ALA A 59 25.97 6.02 1.19
C ALA A 59 26.17 6.11 -0.34
N VAL A 60 25.24 6.81 -1.00
CA VAL A 60 25.60 7.64 -2.15
C VAL A 60 25.25 9.08 -1.81
N THR A 61 26.28 9.87 -1.50
CA THR A 61 26.18 11.32 -1.34
C THR A 61 26.02 11.94 -2.72
N THR A 62 24.78 12.05 -3.19
CA THR A 62 24.44 12.94 -4.30
C THR A 62 23.69 14.12 -3.74
N THR A 63 24.33 15.29 -3.83
CA THR A 63 23.73 16.61 -3.67
C THR A 63 22.50 16.69 -4.57
N SER A 64 21.31 16.58 -3.99
CA SER A 64 20.05 16.75 -4.69
C SER A 64 19.11 17.49 -3.75
N ASP A 65 18.63 18.65 -4.20
CA ASP A 65 17.63 19.51 -3.56
C ASP A 65 16.25 18.80 -3.46
N LEU A 66 16.19 17.67 -2.76
CA LEU A 66 14.96 16.99 -2.39
C LEU A 66 14.53 17.51 -1.03
N THR A 67 13.57 18.43 -1.03
CA THR A 67 12.91 18.91 0.17
C THR A 67 11.99 17.80 0.74
N GLY A 68 12.57 16.82 1.44
CA GLY A 68 11.81 15.80 2.18
C GLY A 68 12.50 14.43 2.26
N PRO A 69 12.01 13.51 3.11
CA PRO A 69 12.57 12.17 3.29
C PRO A 69 12.32 11.22 2.11
N CYS A 70 11.49 11.60 1.14
CA CYS A 70 11.08 10.75 0.03
C CYS A 70 11.87 11.02 -1.25
N GLN A 71 12.13 9.96 -2.02
CA GLN A 71 12.85 10.04 -3.29
C GLN A 71 11.94 10.55 -4.41
N TRP A 72 10.67 10.17 -4.39
CA TRP A 72 9.69 10.63 -5.39
C TRP A 72 9.21 12.05 -5.07
N LYS A 73 9.47 13.00 -5.98
CA LYS A 73 9.12 14.42 -5.82
C LYS A 73 7.65 14.70 -5.51
N GLU A 74 6.73 13.87 -6.02
CA GLU A 74 5.27 14.03 -5.87
C GLU A 74 4.69 13.13 -4.79
N SER A 75 5.54 12.47 -3.99
CA SER A 75 5.06 11.59 -2.92
C SER A 75 4.66 12.35 -1.66
N ILE A 76 3.81 11.70 -0.86
CA ILE A 76 3.50 12.12 0.50
C ILE A 76 4.26 11.24 1.49
N TYR A 77 4.77 11.85 2.55
CA TYR A 77 5.38 11.13 3.66
C TYR A 77 4.38 10.98 4.80
N VAL A 78 4.04 9.74 5.16
CA VAL A 78 3.11 9.43 6.25
C VAL A 78 3.68 8.29 7.10
N GLU A 79 3.85 8.54 8.39
CA GLU A 79 4.31 7.56 9.39
C GLU A 79 5.57 6.75 9.01
N GLY A 80 6.57 7.38 8.39
CA GLY A 80 7.80 6.67 8.03
C GLY A 80 7.78 6.04 6.64
N SER A 81 6.73 6.26 5.84
CA SER A 81 6.64 5.72 4.50
C SER A 81 6.28 6.78 3.48
N CYS A 82 6.83 6.64 2.28
CA CYS A 82 6.59 7.52 1.15
C CYS A 82 5.60 6.86 0.19
N PHE A 83 4.52 7.56 -0.12
CA PHE A 83 3.44 7.07 -0.96
C PHE A 83 3.31 7.92 -2.23
N LEU A 84 3.19 7.26 -3.37
CA LEU A 84 2.91 7.90 -4.65
C LEU A 84 1.61 7.37 -5.22
N TYR A 85 0.63 8.27 -5.41
CA TYR A 85 -0.65 7.95 -6.01
C TYR A 85 -0.64 8.27 -7.50
N TYR A 86 -0.86 7.24 -8.32
CA TYR A 86 -0.94 7.37 -9.77
C TYR A 86 -2.40 7.24 -10.22
N ASN A 87 -3.01 8.39 -10.53
CA ASN A 87 -4.44 8.54 -10.81
C ASN A 87 -4.78 8.90 -12.26
N THR A 88 -3.83 8.78 -13.19
CA THR A 88 -4.03 9.18 -14.59
C THR A 88 -4.51 8.04 -15.48
N THR A 89 -4.17 6.79 -15.16
CA THR A 89 -4.59 5.61 -15.92
C THR A 89 -4.74 4.42 -15.01
N GLN A 90 -5.93 3.81 -15.06
CA GLN A 90 -6.23 2.58 -14.34
C GLN A 90 -5.46 1.40 -14.94
N LYS A 91 -5.08 0.46 -14.08
CA LYS A 91 -4.23 -0.70 -14.41
C LYS A 91 -4.82 -1.95 -13.80
N THR A 92 -4.58 -3.09 -14.45
CA THR A 92 -4.76 -4.39 -13.80
C THR A 92 -3.81 -4.52 -12.63
N TYR A 93 -4.11 -5.39 -11.66
CA TYR A 93 -3.25 -5.56 -10.48
C TYR A 93 -1.80 -5.87 -10.86
N ALA A 94 -1.60 -6.77 -11.82
CA ALA A 94 -0.27 -7.12 -12.31
C ALA A 94 0.47 -5.92 -12.95
N LYS A 95 -0.24 -5.08 -13.70
CA LYS A 95 0.33 -3.86 -14.30
C LYS A 95 0.62 -2.79 -13.25
N ALA A 96 -0.21 -2.69 -12.21
CA ALA A 96 -0.02 -1.78 -11.09
C ALA A 96 1.21 -2.18 -10.24
N LYS A 97 1.35 -3.48 -9.95
CA LYS A 97 2.53 -4.06 -9.30
C LYS A 97 3.81 -3.72 -10.05
N LEU A 98 3.86 -4.05 -11.35
CA LEU A 98 5.02 -3.78 -12.20
C LEU A 98 5.32 -2.27 -12.28
N TYR A 99 4.29 -1.42 -12.27
CA TYR A 99 4.47 0.02 -12.29
C TYR A 99 5.22 0.51 -11.05
N CYS A 100 4.83 0.07 -9.84
CA CYS A 100 5.53 0.45 -8.61
C CYS A 100 6.95 -0.13 -8.55
N GLU A 101 7.15 -1.38 -8.98
CA GLU A 101 8.47 -2.03 -9.03
C GLU A 101 9.43 -1.26 -9.95
N ASN A 102 8.97 -0.79 -11.11
CA ASN A 102 9.77 0.01 -12.04
C ASN A 102 10.16 1.39 -11.47
N LEU A 103 9.46 1.89 -10.45
CA LEU A 103 9.79 3.13 -9.74
C LEU A 103 10.72 2.91 -8.54
N GLY A 104 11.16 1.67 -8.30
CA GLY A 104 11.96 1.31 -7.13
C GLY A 104 11.15 1.13 -5.85
N GLY A 105 9.84 0.90 -5.98
CA GLY A 105 8.93 0.66 -4.86
C GLY A 105 8.11 -0.61 -5.04
N VAL A 106 6.96 -0.66 -4.36
CA VAL A 106 5.99 -1.76 -4.42
C VAL A 106 4.57 -1.20 -4.29
N LEU A 107 3.56 -1.97 -4.66
CA LEU A 107 2.19 -1.62 -4.27
C LEU A 107 2.11 -1.45 -2.76
N ALA A 108 1.46 -0.37 -2.32
CA ALA A 108 1.54 0.07 -0.95
C ALA A 108 0.97 -0.96 0.03
N SER A 109 1.74 -1.33 1.05
CA SER A 109 1.16 -1.89 2.26
C SER A 109 0.55 -0.77 3.06
N VAL A 110 -0.72 -0.89 3.40
CA VAL A 110 -1.37 0.14 4.20
C VAL A 110 -1.46 -0.38 5.62
N ASN A 111 -0.49 0.00 6.45
CA ASN A 111 -0.67 -0.10 7.88
C ASN A 111 -1.68 1.01 8.24
N LEU A 112 -2.96 0.66 8.28
CA LEU A 112 -4.04 1.65 8.38
C LEU A 112 -4.16 2.20 9.81
N THR A 113 -3.07 2.73 10.36
CA THR A 113 -3.17 3.67 11.47
C THR A 113 -4.10 4.80 11.06
N LYS A 114 -4.74 5.44 12.04
CA LYS A 114 -5.64 6.56 11.77
C LYS A 114 -4.99 7.64 10.91
N GLN A 115 -3.68 7.90 11.10
CA GLN A 115 -2.94 8.91 10.35
C GLN A 115 -2.70 8.50 8.90
N VAL A 116 -2.41 7.22 8.64
CA VAL A 116 -2.29 6.69 7.28
C VAL A 116 -3.66 6.69 6.58
N LYS A 117 -4.73 6.28 7.27
CA LYS A 117 -6.11 6.38 6.74
C LYS A 117 -6.44 7.83 6.37
N ASP A 118 -6.26 8.76 7.29
CA ASP A 118 -6.59 10.18 7.09
C ASP A 118 -5.77 10.79 5.94
N GLY A 119 -4.45 10.53 5.91
CA GLY A 119 -3.54 11.02 4.87
C GLY A 119 -3.87 10.46 3.48
N LEU A 120 -4.16 9.17 3.40
CA LEU A 120 -4.52 8.53 2.13
C LEU A 120 -5.95 8.86 1.69
N SER A 121 -6.90 9.05 2.61
CA SER A 121 -8.29 9.38 2.25
C SER A 121 -8.37 10.65 1.39
N SER A 122 -7.60 11.67 1.75
CA SER A 122 -7.49 12.92 1.01
C SER A 122 -6.80 12.71 -0.34
N LEU A 123 -5.71 11.94 -0.36
CA LEU A 123 -4.94 11.67 -1.57
C LEU A 123 -5.76 10.92 -2.62
N LEU A 124 -6.47 9.88 -2.19
CA LEU A 124 -7.18 8.95 -3.07
C LEU A 124 -8.52 9.51 -3.56
N SER A 125 -9.07 10.51 -2.86
CA SER A 125 -10.34 11.17 -3.23
C SER A 125 -11.48 10.17 -3.46
N GLY A 126 -11.53 9.09 -2.67
CA GLY A 126 -12.54 8.04 -2.80
C GLY A 126 -12.45 7.20 -4.08
N SER A 127 -11.32 7.20 -4.79
CA SER A 127 -11.15 6.36 -5.99
C SER A 127 -10.69 4.96 -5.63
N GLU A 128 -11.20 3.95 -6.33
CA GLU A 128 -10.73 2.58 -6.20
C GLU A 128 -9.25 2.47 -6.62
N THR A 129 -8.43 2.00 -5.70
CA THR A 129 -6.97 2.04 -5.87
C THR A 129 -6.34 0.75 -5.39
N TRP A 130 -5.57 0.09 -6.25
CA TRP A 130 -4.84 -1.12 -5.90
C TRP A 130 -3.82 -0.87 -4.79
N ILE A 131 -3.73 -1.82 -3.85
CA ILE A 131 -2.74 -1.87 -2.77
C ILE A 131 -2.04 -3.22 -2.75
N GLY A 132 -1.00 -3.35 -1.94
CA GLY A 132 -0.06 -4.46 -1.98
C GLY A 132 -0.50 -5.74 -1.29
N ALA A 133 -1.79 -5.96 -0.99
CA ALA A 133 -2.26 -7.23 -0.44
C ALA A 133 -2.82 -8.13 -1.55
N ASP A 134 -2.42 -9.41 -1.56
CA ASP A 134 -2.99 -10.44 -2.43
C ASP A 134 -3.07 -11.82 -1.75
N ASN A 135 -3.94 -12.68 -2.28
CA ASN A 135 -4.22 -14.04 -1.79
C ASN A 135 -3.82 -15.14 -2.79
N LYS A 136 -2.89 -14.86 -3.71
CA LYS A 136 -2.55 -15.80 -4.80
C LYS A 136 -1.95 -17.12 -4.31
N THR A 137 -1.48 -17.16 -3.07
CA THR A 137 -0.87 -18.34 -2.43
C THR A 137 -1.81 -19.07 -1.47
N GLY A 138 -3.09 -18.67 -1.41
CA GLY A 138 -4.07 -19.20 -0.45
C GLY A 138 -3.96 -18.58 0.96
N THR A 139 -3.15 -17.53 1.13
CA THR A 139 -3.17 -16.66 2.31
C THR A 139 -2.94 -15.21 1.90
N TRP A 140 -3.71 -14.29 2.49
CA TRP A 140 -3.51 -12.84 2.31
C TRP A 140 -2.15 -12.40 2.86
N THR A 141 -1.32 -11.82 1.99
CA THR A 141 0.02 -11.33 2.35
C THR A 141 0.30 -9.97 1.74
N TRP A 142 1.11 -9.16 2.42
CA TRP A 142 1.62 -7.90 1.89
C TRP A 142 2.82 -8.12 0.99
N LEU A 143 2.82 -7.53 -0.22
CA LEU A 143 3.93 -7.59 -1.16
C LEU A 143 5.20 -6.92 -0.63
N SER A 144 5.09 -5.92 0.25
CA SER A 144 6.22 -5.18 0.80
C SER A 144 7.01 -5.97 1.86
N THR A 145 6.33 -6.76 2.69
CA THR A 145 6.94 -7.45 3.84
C THR A 145 6.88 -8.98 3.75
N GLY A 146 6.04 -9.53 2.88
CA GLY A 146 5.69 -10.95 2.86
C GLY A 146 4.92 -11.42 4.10
N GLN A 147 4.59 -10.51 5.02
CA GLN A 147 3.84 -10.83 6.24
C GLN A 147 2.36 -11.03 5.92
N LYS A 148 1.70 -11.81 6.76
CA LYS A 148 0.25 -12.02 6.68
C LYS A 148 -0.51 -10.69 6.81
N ALA A 149 -1.50 -10.49 5.95
CA ALA A 149 -2.48 -9.41 6.02
C ALA A 149 -3.78 -9.92 6.68
N THR A 150 -3.64 -10.53 7.86
CA THR A 150 -4.69 -11.26 8.60
C THR A 150 -5.23 -10.53 9.79
#